data_AF-A0A846TXA4-F1
#
_entry.id   AF-A0A846TXA4-F1
#
_cell.length_a   1.000
_cell.length_b   1.000
_cell.length_c   1.000
_cell.angle_alpha   90.00
_cell.angle_beta   90.00
_cell.angle_gamma   90.00
#
_symmetry.space_group_name_H-M   'P 1'
#
loop_
_entity.id
_entity.type
_entity.pdbx_description
1 polymer ?
#
loop_
_entity_poly.entity_id
_entity_poly.type
_entity_poly.pdbx_seq_one_letter_code
_entity_poly.pdbx_strand_id
1 'polypeptide(L)' 'MNPDMTSENWALKCAERLHEQWPRVDRSDLEHLAWALISEPYWQGMDPGAAALEWLQQGVSDQRDAQPEASNDAVLPCSR' A
#
# COMPACT_ATOMS: atom_id res chain seq x y z
N MET A 1 -0.43 21.12 12.31
CA MET A 1 -0.43 21.07 10.84
C MET A 1 0.40 22.24 10.34
N ASN A 2 1.59 22.01 9.78
CA ASN A 2 2.32 23.07 9.09
C ASN A 2 1.57 23.36 7.77
N PRO A 3 1.10 24.59 7.51
CA PRO A 3 0.22 24.89 6.37
C PRO A 3 0.93 24.86 5.00
N ASP A 4 2.25 24.63 4.96
CA ASP A 4 3.07 24.64 3.74
C ASP A 4 3.20 23.25 3.09
N MET A 5 2.87 22.17 3.81
CA MET A 5 2.92 20.80 3.29
C MET A 5 1.51 20.36 2.89
N THR A 6 1.11 20.74 1.67
CA THR A 6 -0.17 20.30 1.08
C THR A 6 -0.18 18.79 0.87
N SER A 7 -1.37 18.19 0.84
CA SER A 7 -1.52 16.75 0.60
C SER A 7 -0.89 16.30 -0.71
N GLU A 8 -0.94 17.15 -1.74
CA GLU A 8 -0.22 16.95 -3.00
C GLU A 8 1.29 16.84 -2.81
N ASN A 9 1.91 17.77 -2.07
CA ASN A 9 3.36 17.77 -1.86
C ASN A 9 3.81 16.53 -1.05
N TRP A 10 2.99 16.09 -0.10
CA TRP A 10 3.24 14.85 0.64
C TRP A 10 3.13 13.64 -0.29
N ALA A 11 2.07 13.55 -1.09
CA ALA A 11 1.85 12.44 -2.02
C ALA A 11 2.99 12.35 -3.06
N LEU A 12 3.42 13.50 -3.60
CA LEU A 12 4.48 13.58 -4.59
C LEU A 12 5.83 13.15 -4.01
N LYS A 13 6.18 13.61 -2.80
CA LYS A 13 7.40 13.18 -2.09
C LYS A 13 7.38 11.69 -1.73
N CYS A 14 6.23 11.18 -1.31
CA CYS A 14 6.05 9.77 -0.99
C CYS A 14 6.22 8.91 -2.26
N ALA A 15 5.58 9.30 -3.36
CA ALA A 15 5.68 8.62 -4.65
C ALA A 15 7.11 8.65 -5.22
N GLU A 16 7.83 9.77 -5.10
CA GLU A 16 9.24 9.84 -5.50
C GLU A 16 10.11 8.86 -4.71
N ARG A 17 9.95 8.80 -3.38
CA ARG A 17 10.70 7.85 -2.53
C ARG A 17 10.37 6.40 -2.83
N LEU A 18 9.10 6.10 -3.08
CA LEU A 18 8.67 4.79 -3.55
C LEU A 18 9.31 4.44 -4.90
N HIS A 19 9.40 5.40 -5.82
CA HIS A 19 9.96 5.17 -7.14
C HIS A 19 11.48 4.95 -7.11
N GLU A 20 12.20 5.65 -6.22
CA GLU A 20 13.64 5.40 -6.00
C GLU A 20 13.91 3.96 -5.53
N GLN A 21 13.03 3.41 -4.68
CA GLN A 21 13.17 2.05 -4.16
C GLN A 21 12.64 1.00 -5.14
N TRP A 22 11.54 1.30 -5.83
CA TRP A 22 10.87 0.44 -6.82
C TRP A 22 10.81 1.11 -8.20
N PRO A 23 11.94 1.21 -8.92
CA PRO A 23 11.99 1.83 -10.25
C PRO A 23 11.20 1.02 -11.31
N ARG A 24 10.77 -0.20 -10.97
CA ARG A 24 9.99 -1.08 -11.84
C ARG A 24 8.49 -0.76 -11.82
N VAL A 25 8.00 -0.06 -10.81
CA VAL A 25 6.58 0.30 -10.69
C VAL A 25 6.33 1.66 -11.34
N ASP A 26 5.23 1.75 -12.07
CA ASP A 26 4.84 2.96 -12.77
C ASP A 26 4.57 4.11 -11.79
N ARG A 27 5.04 5.30 -12.15
CA ARG A 27 4.90 6.49 -11.30
C ARG A 27 3.44 6.80 -10.98
N SER A 28 2.54 6.59 -11.95
CA SER A 28 1.11 6.81 -11.77
C SER A 28 0.48 5.89 -10.73
N ASP A 29 0.98 4.65 -10.60
CA ASP A 29 0.51 3.69 -9.60
C ASP A 29 1.00 4.10 -8.20
N LEU A 30 2.26 4.54 -8.10
CA LEU A 30 2.85 5.07 -6.88
C LEU A 30 2.20 6.38 -6.41
N GLU A 31 1.83 7.26 -7.34
CA GLU A 31 1.07 8.48 -7.04
C GLU A 31 -0.32 8.13 -6.51
N HIS A 32 -1.02 7.19 -7.14
CA HIS A 32 -2.32 6.70 -6.63
C HIS A 32 -2.19 6.11 -5.23
N LEU A 33 -1.14 5.32 -4.99
CA LEU A 33 -0.85 4.74 -3.69
C LEU A 33 -0.56 5.82 -2.64
N ALA A 34 0.24 6.82 -2.99
CA ALA A 34 0.55 7.94 -2.11
C ALA A 34 -0.69 8.75 -1.75
N TRP A 35 -1.63 8.92 -2.70
CA TRP A 35 -2.95 9.51 -2.44
C TRP A 35 -3.82 8.65 -1.50
N ALA A 36 -3.79 7.32 -1.66
CA ALA A 36 -4.49 6.42 -0.76
C ALA A 36 -3.90 6.47 0.66
N LEU A 37 -2.57 6.52 0.79
CA LEU A 37 -1.86 6.62 2.06
C LEU A 37 -2.20 7.91 2.80
N ILE A 38 -2.12 9.07 2.13
CA ILE A 38 -2.45 10.35 2.79
C ILE A 38 -3.93 10.48 3.14
N SER A 39 -4.80 9.69 2.53
CA SER A 39 -6.21 9.63 2.92
C SER A 39 -6.39 9.00 4.30
N GLU A 40 -5.42 8.23 4.80
CA GLU A 40 -5.50 7.68 6.15
C GLU A 40 -4.85 8.57 7.20
N PRO A 41 -5.53 8.82 8.33
CA PRO A 41 -5.01 9.67 9.40
C PRO A 41 -3.76 9.10 10.08
N TYR A 42 -3.56 7.78 9.98
CA TYR A 42 -2.36 7.11 10.49
C TYR A 42 -1.09 7.58 9.78
N TRP A 43 -1.12 7.66 8.45
CA TRP A 43 0.03 8.09 7.64
C TRP A 43 0.21 9.60 7.62
N GLN A 44 -0.89 10.37 7.77
CA GLN A 44 -0.83 11.84 7.88
C GLN A 44 0.00 12.34 9.06
N GLY A 45 0.14 11.53 10.12
CA GLY A 45 1.00 11.82 11.26
C GLY A 45 2.49 11.54 11.01
N MET A 46 2.83 10.92 9.87
CA MET A 46 4.16 10.42 9.56
C MET A 46 4.81 11.19 8.39
N ASP A 47 6.13 11.24 8.37
CA ASP A 47 6.87 11.84 7.24
C ASP A 47 6.65 11.01 5.97
N PRO A 48 6.45 11.61 4.79
CA PRO A 48 6.20 10.87 3.55
C PRO A 48 7.31 9.85 3.22
N GLY A 49 8.56 10.13 3.59
CA GLY A 49 9.66 9.18 3.41
C GLY A 49 9.58 7.99 4.38
N ALA A 50 9.13 8.22 5.61
CA ALA A 50 8.93 7.16 6.60
C ALA A 50 7.70 6.31 6.27
N ALA A 51 6.60 6.93 5.84
CA ALA A 51 5.38 6.24 5.41
C ALA A 51 5.65 5.33 4.20
N ALA A 52 6.41 5.81 3.20
CA ALA A 52 6.84 4.99 2.08
C ALA A 52 7.64 3.76 2.53
N LEU A 53 8.58 3.93 3.46
CA LEU A 53 9.40 2.84 4.00
C LEU A 53 8.56 1.81 4.78
N GLU A 54 7.71 2.28 5.69
CA GLU A 54 6.81 1.42 6.46
C GLU A 54 5.85 0.65 5.56
N TRP A 55 5.25 1.33 4.56
CA TRP A 55 4.40 0.69 3.58
C TRP A 55 5.16 -0.37 2.77
N LEU A 56 6.40 -0.10 2.35
CA LEU A 56 7.25 -1.09 1.68
C LEU A 56 7.53 -2.31 2.57
N GLN A 57 7.77 -2.12 3.86
CA GLN A 57 7.96 -3.22 4.81
C GLN A 57 6.67 -4.05 5.02
N GLN A 58 5.52 -3.39 5.03
CA GLN A 58 4.20 -4.02 5.19
C GLN A 58 3.77 -4.76 3.91
N GLY A 59 3.90 -4.14 2.73
CA GLY A 59 3.47 -4.69 1.43
C GLY A 59 4.26 -5.92 0.98
N VAL A 60 5.54 -6.03 1.38
CA VAL A 60 6.33 -7.26 1.17
C VAL A 60 5.85 -8.42 2.06
N SER A 61 5.25 -8.11 3.21
CA SER A 61 4.75 -9.11 4.15
C SER A 61 3.34 -9.60 3.78
N ASP A 62 2.51 -8.75 3.17
CA ASP A 62 1.10 -9.04 2.84
C ASP A 62 0.93 -9.94 1.59
N GLN A 63 1.93 -10.02 0.70
CA GLN A 63 1.84 -10.89 -0.49
C GLN A 63 1.75 -12.40 -0.22
N ARG A 64 1.89 -12.86 1.04
CA ARG A 64 1.65 -14.26 1.41
C ARG A 64 0.23 -14.57 1.87
N ASP A 65 -0.65 -13.58 2.05
CA ASP A 65 -2.01 -13.83 2.56
C ASP A 65 -3.12 -13.74 1.50
N ALA A 66 -2.80 -13.32 0.27
CA ALA A 66 -3.71 -13.46 -0.87
C ALA A 66 -3.70 -14.89 -1.43
N GLN A 67 -3.96 -15.91 -0.59
CA GLN A 67 -4.45 -17.18 -1.08
C GLN A 67 -5.98 -17.16 -0.96
N PRO A 68 -6.73 -17.11 -2.07
CA PRO A 68 -8.17 -17.28 -2.03
C PRO A 68 -8.46 -18.75 -1.69
N GLU A 69 -8.52 -19.09 -0.40
CA GLU A 69 -9.20 -20.28 0.11
C GLU A 69 -10.71 -20.04 0.03
N ALA A 70 -11.20 -19.86 -1.20
CA ALA A 70 -12.59 -20.04 -1.51
C ALA A 70 -12.68 -21.13 -2.56
N SER A 71 -13.43 -22.17 -2.21
CA SER A 71 -14.08 -23.12 -3.11
C SER A 71 -13.38 -24.47 -3.29
N ASN A 72 -13.60 -25.40 -2.36
CA ASN A 72 -14.44 -26.58 -2.64
C ASN A 72 -14.79 -27.40 -1.36
N ASP A 73 -15.63 -26.85 -0.46
CA ASP A 73 -16.39 -27.70 0.48
C ASP A 73 -17.85 -27.77 -0.01
N ALA A 74 -18.04 -28.54 -1.09
CA ALA A 74 -19.36 -28.96 -1.52
C ALA A 74 -19.27 -30.36 -2.12
N VAL A 75 -19.93 -31.27 -1.40
CA VAL A 75 -20.47 -32.58 -1.83
C VAL A 75 -19.51 -33.76 -1.84
N LEU A 76 -19.71 -34.69 -0.87
CA LEU A 76 -20.11 -36.09 -1.14
C LEU A 76 -20.67 -36.75 0.15
N PRO A 77 -21.96 -37.12 0.23
CA PRO A 77 -22.43 -38.17 1.12
C PRO A 77 -22.48 -39.49 0.33
N CYS A 78 -21.48 -40.35 0.50
CA CYS A 78 -21.54 -41.73 0.02
C CYS A 78 -20.77 -42.65 0.98
N SER A 79 -21.46 -43.11 2.02
CA SER A 79 -21.11 -44.35 2.71
C SER A 79 -22.10 -45.42 2.24
N ARG A 80 -21.56 -46.44 1.58
CA ARG A 80 -22.24 -47.64 1.11
C ARG A 80 -21.92 -48.79 2.04
#